data_AF-A0A7R9SRC9-F1
#
_entry.id   AF-A0A7R9SRC9-F1
#
_cell.length_a   1.000
_cell.length_b   1.000
_cell.length_c   1.000
_cell.angle_alpha   90.00
_cell.angle_beta   90.00
_cell.angle_gamma   90.00
#
_symmetry.space_group_name_H-M   'P 1'
#
loop_
_entity.id
_entity.type
_entity.pdbx_description
1 polymer ?
#
loop_
_entity_poly.entity_id
_entity_poly.type
_entity_poly.pdbx_seq_one_letter_code
_entity_poly.pdbx_strand_id
1 'polypeptide(L)'
;EVWQTIRAAHIRKAPGPDNIHTVMLKLLPISALRILTGLLNCSFHFLHFPAAWKKAVIITILKQGKPQHLPQNRRPISLLSTIAKIAEKIVLNR
;
A
#
# COMPACT_ATOMS: atom_id res chain seq x y z
N GLU A 1 -1.80 -16.17 -4.11
CA GLU A 1 -2.16 -14.73 -4.17
C GLU A 1 -1.30 -13.85 -3.27
N VAL A 2 -1.53 -13.76 -1.94
CA VAL A 2 -0.86 -12.78 -1.05
C VAL A 2 0.67 -12.78 -1.16
N TRP A 3 1.31 -13.94 -1.01
CA TRP A 3 2.77 -14.05 -1.11
C TRP A 3 3.32 -13.66 -2.49
N GLN A 4 2.63 -14.06 -3.56
CA GLN A 4 3.02 -13.71 -4.94
C GLN A 4 2.93 -12.19 -5.14
N THR A 5 1.86 -11.56 -4.67
CA THR A 5 1.70 -10.10 -4.70
C THR A 5 2.80 -9.39 -3.94
N ILE A 6 3.15 -9.87 -2.73
CA ILE A 6 4.26 -9.33 -1.94
C ILE A 6 5.59 -9.46 -2.69
N ARG A 7 5.87 -10.64 -3.29
CA ARG A 7 7.13 -10.85 -4.04
C ARG A 7 7.24 -9.96 -5.27
N ALA A 8 6.14 -9.79 -6.01
CA ALA A 8 6.08 -8.93 -7.19
C ALA A 8 6.15 -7.43 -6.85
N ALA A 9 5.83 -7.03 -5.62
CA ALA A 9 5.84 -5.62 -5.22
C ALA A 9 7.26 -5.02 -5.27
N HIS A 10 7.36 -3.80 -5.81
CA HIS A 10 8.63 -3.08 -5.91
C HIS A 10 9.13 -2.63 -4.52
N ILE A 11 10.41 -2.85 -4.23
CA ILE A 11 10.99 -2.67 -2.89
C ILE A 11 11.09 -1.19 -2.51
N ARG A 12 11.35 -0.30 -3.47
CA ARG A 12 11.54 1.15 -3.23
C ARG A 12 10.24 1.97 -3.21
N LYS A 13 9.09 1.34 -3.00
CA LYS A 13 7.83 2.08 -2.85
C LYS A 13 7.83 2.79 -1.49
N ALA A 14 7.37 4.05 -1.47
CA ALA A 14 7.22 4.80 -0.23
C ALA A 14 6.18 4.11 0.68
N PRO A 15 6.45 4.01 2.00
CA PRO A 15 5.51 3.45 2.96
C PRO A 15 4.31 4.38 3.18
N GLY A 16 3.30 3.87 3.87
CA GLY A 16 2.17 4.67 4.35
C GLY A 16 2.43 5.28 5.73
N PRO A 17 1.36 5.73 6.42
CA PRO A 17 1.46 6.29 7.78
C PRO A 17 2.07 5.35 8.82
N ASP A 18 2.05 4.05 8.56
CA ASP A 18 2.57 2.99 9.45
C ASP A 18 4.07 2.73 9.30
N ASN A 19 4.73 3.38 8.33
CA ASN A 19 6.15 3.19 8.00
C ASN A 19 6.54 1.73 7.71
N ILE A 20 5.58 0.86 7.36
CA ILE A 20 5.88 -0.52 6.96
C ILE A 20 6.32 -0.52 5.51
N HIS A 21 7.58 -0.84 5.25
CA HIS A 21 8.14 -0.90 3.89
C HIS A 21 7.89 -2.26 3.22
N THR A 22 7.85 -2.29 1.88
CA THR A 22 7.75 -3.54 1.11
C THR A 22 8.84 -4.55 1.47
N VAL A 23 10.06 -4.09 1.77
CA VAL A 23 11.17 -4.97 2.18
C VAL A 23 10.83 -5.76 3.45
N MET A 24 10.15 -5.14 4.42
CA MET A 24 9.77 -5.79 5.67
C MET A 24 8.77 -6.91 5.40
N LEU A 25 7.80 -6.69 4.51
CA LEU A 25 6.83 -7.73 4.11
C LEU A 25 7.50 -8.91 3.38
N LYS A 26 8.54 -8.65 2.58
CA LYS A 26 9.30 -9.71 1.88
C LYS A 26 10.16 -10.54 2.83
N LEU A 27 10.54 -9.99 3.99
CA LEU A 27 11.36 -10.64 5.00
C LEU A 27 10.53 -11.33 6.11
N LEU A 28 9.20 -11.30 6.02
CA LEU A 28 8.35 -11.94 7.02
C LEU A 28 8.62 -13.45 7.11
N PRO A 29 8.71 -14.02 8.32
CA PRO A 29 8.72 -15.47 8.47
C PRO A 29 7.40 -16.06 7.99
N ILE A 30 7.41 -17.35 7.62
CA ILE A 30 6.23 -18.06 7.09
C ILE A 30 5.04 -17.98 8.06
N SER A 31 5.29 -18.05 9.37
CA SER A 31 4.25 -17.91 10.40
C SER A 31 3.53 -16.55 10.33
N ALA A 32 4.28 -15.45 10.25
CA ALA A 32 3.72 -14.11 10.13
C ALA A 32 3.02 -13.88 8.79
N LEU A 33 3.56 -14.43 7.70
CA LEU A 33 2.92 -14.39 6.38
C LEU A 33 1.56 -15.11 6.39
N ARG A 34 1.44 -16.23 7.11
CA ARG A 34 0.17 -16.96 7.27
C ARG A 34 -0.85 -16.11 8.05
N ILE A 35 -0.42 -15.45 9.12
CA ILE A 35 -1.29 -14.52 9.88
C ILE A 35 -1.77 -13.38 8.99
N LEU A 36 -0.86 -12.73 8.26
CA LEU A 36 -1.21 -11.64 7.33
C LEU A 36 -2.19 -12.10 6.24
N THR A 37 -1.96 -13.30 5.70
CA THR A 37 -2.85 -13.90 4.69
C THR A 37 -4.23 -14.16 5.28
N GLY A 38 -4.31 -14.72 6.50
CA GLY A 38 -5.57 -14.92 7.21
C GLY A 38 -6.32 -13.60 7.44
N LEU A 39 -5.62 -12.54 7.88
CA LEU A 39 -6.20 -11.23 8.09
C LEU A 39 -6.78 -10.63 6.79
N LEU A 40 -6.03 -10.70 5.69
CA LEU A 40 -6.51 -10.23 4.38
C LEU A 40 -7.73 -11.01 3.90
N ASN A 41 -7.71 -12.35 4.05
CA ASN A 41 -8.84 -13.20 3.68
C ASN A 41 -10.08 -12.87 4.52
N CYS A 42 -9.94 -12.68 5.83
CA CYS A 42 -11.03 -12.22 6.70
C CYS A 42 -11.56 -10.86 6.24
N SER A 43 -10.67 -9.91 5.92
CA SER A 43 -11.09 -8.59 5.42
C SER A 43 -11.90 -8.67 4.13
N PHE A 44 -11.51 -9.54 3.20
CA PHE A 44 -12.29 -9.77 1.99
C PHE A 44 -13.61 -10.50 2.27
N HIS A 45 -13.60 -11.51 3.13
CA HIS A 45 -14.79 -12.30 3.45
C HIS A 45 -15.87 -11.46 4.16
N PHE A 46 -15.47 -10.65 5.13
CA PHE A 46 -16.37 -9.80 5.91
C PHE A 46 -16.59 -8.41 5.31
N LEU A 47 -16.00 -8.13 4.14
CA LEU A 47 -16.01 -6.80 3.49
C LEU A 47 -15.55 -5.66 4.43
N HIS A 48 -14.72 -6.01 5.41
CA HIS A 48 -14.31 -5.12 6.48
C HIS A 48 -12.79 -4.98 6.53
N PHE A 49 -12.31 -3.78 6.20
CA PHE A 49 -10.89 -3.43 6.25
C PHE A 49 -10.59 -2.56 7.48
N PRO A 50 -9.46 -2.79 8.17
CA PRO A 50 -9.01 -1.94 9.27
C PRO A 50 -9.00 -0.46 8.89
N ALA A 51 -9.44 0.40 9.81
CA ALA A 51 -9.42 1.86 9.59
C ALA A 51 -8.01 2.38 9.27
N ALA A 52 -6.97 1.78 9.84
CA ALA A 52 -5.57 2.11 9.53
C ALA A 52 -5.21 1.91 8.05
N TRP A 53 -5.80 0.91 7.38
CA TRP A 53 -5.54 0.63 5.97
C TRP A 53 -6.28 1.58 5.03
N LYS A 54 -7.32 2.27 5.54
CA LYS A 54 -8.09 3.29 4.81
C LYS A 54 -7.49 4.69 4.97
N LYS A 55 -6.47 4.87 5.82
CA LYS A 55 -5.78 6.15 6.03
C LYS A 55 -4.55 6.25 5.12
N ALA A 56 -4.32 7.43 4.57
CA ALA A 56 -3.17 7.73 3.72
C ALA A 56 -2.52 9.06 4.13
N VAL A 57 -1.21 9.17 3.92
CA VAL A 57 -0.54 10.47 3.92
C VAL A 57 -0.70 11.08 2.53
N ILE A 58 -1.22 12.30 2.44
CA ILE A 58 -1.30 13.04 1.19
C ILE A 58 -0.02 13.85 1.00
N ILE A 59 0.73 13.53 -0.05
CA ILE A 59 1.88 14.33 -0.48
C ILE A 59 1.56 15.01 -1.81
N THR A 60 2.10 16.20 -2.03
CA THR A 60 1.90 16.93 -3.30
C THR A 60 3.18 16.91 -4.14
N ILE A 61 3.09 16.42 -5.36
CA ILE A 61 4.21 16.37 -6.31
C ILE A 61 3.98 17.38 -7.43
N LEU A 62 5.00 18.12 -7.80
CA LEU A 62 4.94 19.04 -8.94
C LEU A 62 4.79 18.27 -10.26
N LYS A 63 3.88 18.73 -11.14
CA LYS A 63 3.78 18.26 -12.52
C LYS A 63 5.07 18.62 -13.27
N GLN A 64 5.60 17.69 -14.05
CA GLN A 64 6.85 17.87 -14.78
C GLN A 64 6.80 19.09 -15.72
N GLY A 65 7.84 19.92 -15.71
CA GLY A 65 7.96 21.09 -16.59
C GLY A 65 7.01 22.25 -16.29
N LYS A 66 6.30 22.23 -15.15
CA LYS A 66 5.34 23.30 -14.79
C LYS A 66 5.90 24.24 -13.71
N PRO A 67 5.53 25.54 -13.73
CA PRO A 67 5.98 26.50 -12.73
C PRO A 67 5.55 26.12 -11.31
N GLN A 68 6.45 26.26 -10.34
CA GLN A 68 6.23 25.84 -8.95
C GLN A 68 5.25 26.70 -8.15
N HIS A 69 5.05 27.95 -8.59
CA HIS A 69 4.27 28.96 -7.87
C HIS A 69 2.76 28.81 -8.05
N LEU A 70 2.30 28.06 -9.06
CA LEU A 70 0.86 27.86 -9.30
C LEU A 70 0.36 26.60 -8.57
N PRO A 71 -0.64 26.71 -7.67
CA PRO A 71 -1.18 25.57 -6.93
C PRO A 71 -1.70 24.44 -7.84
N GLN A 72 -2.34 24.77 -8.97
CA GLN A 72 -2.86 23.79 -9.93
C GLN A 72 -1.78 22.88 -10.57
N ASN A 73 -0.50 23.27 -10.45
CA ASN A 73 0.62 22.51 -10.98
C ASN A 73 1.08 21.40 -10.04
N ARG A 74 0.52 21.28 -8.84
CA ARG A 74 0.77 20.15 -7.95
C ARG A 74 -0.32 19.09 -8.10
N ARG A 75 0.07 17.82 -8.07
CA ARG A 75 -0.84 16.67 -8.01
C ARG A 75 -0.72 16.01 -6.63
N PRO A 76 -1.84 15.79 -5.91
CA PRO A 76 -1.81 15.00 -4.70
C PRO A 76 -1.58 13.53 -5.03
N ILE A 77 -0.85 12.84 -4.15
CA ILE A 77 -0.66 11.39 -4.17
C ILE A 77 -0.94 10.86 -2.77
N SER A 78 -1.75 9.81 -2.69
CA SER A 78 -2.07 9.12 -1.45
C SER A 78 -1.06 8.01 -1.17
N LEU A 79 -0.31 8.13 -0.07
CA LEU A 79 0.56 7.08 0.44
C LEU A 79 -0.20 6.22 1.44
N LEU A 80 -0.77 5.11 0.96
CA LEU A 80 -1.42 4.09 1.80
C LEU A 80 -0.40 3.18 2.50
N SER A 81 -0.85 2.50 3.56
CA SER A 81 -0.10 1.38 4.16
C SER A 81 0.32 0.38 3.07
N THR A 82 1.51 -0.20 3.19
CA THR A 82 1.97 -1.21 2.24
C THR A 82 1.04 -2.42 2.24
N ILE A 83 0.45 -2.80 3.38
CA ILE A 83 -0.50 -3.91 3.44
C ILE A 83 -1.80 -3.57 2.70
N ALA A 84 -2.29 -2.33 2.84
CA ALA A 84 -3.45 -1.85 2.08
C ALA A 84 -3.21 -1.91 0.57
N LYS A 85 -2.02 -1.47 0.11
CA LYS A 85 -1.61 -1.59 -1.31
C LYS A 85 -1.58 -3.04 -1.80
N ILE A 86 -1.17 -3.98 -0.94
CA ILE A 86 -1.21 -5.42 -1.27
C ILE A 86 -2.66 -5.89 -1.43
N ALA A 87 -3.55 -5.49 -0.53
CA ALA A 87 -4.98 -5.82 -0.63
C ALA A 87 -5.60 -5.28 -1.93
N GLU A 88 -5.38 -4.01 -2.24
CA GLU A 88 -5.84 -3.37 -3.50
C GLU A 88 -5.31 -4.11 -4.73
N LYS A 89 -4.02 -4.49 -4.71
CA LYS A 89 -3.40 -5.19 -5.84
C LYS A 89 -3.96 -6.60 -6.04
N ILE A 90 -4.36 -7.29 -4.97
CA ILE A 90 -5.04 -8.59 -5.06
C ILE A 90 -6.39 -8.41 -5.75
N VAL A 91 -7.18 -7.39 -5.37
CA VAL A 91 -8.47 -7.10 -6.03
C VAL A 91 -8.28 -6.72 -7.49
N LEU A 92 -7.28 -5.88 -7.81
CA LEU A 92 -7.00 -5.44 -9.18
C LEU A 92 -6.58 -6.58 -10.12
N ASN A 93 -6.01 -7.65 -9.57
CA ASN A 93 -5.53 -8.80 -10.32
C ASN A 93 -6.58 -9.93 -10.42
N ARG A 94 -7.76 -9.74 -9.85
CA ARG A 94 -8.94 -10.62 -10.01
C ARG A 94 -9.83 -10.06 -11.10
#